data_AF-A0A9D2GLC4-F1
#
_entry.id   AF-A0A9D2GLC4-F1
#
_cell.length_a   1.000
_cell.length_b   1.000
_cell.length_c   1.000
_cell.angle_alpha   90.00
_cell.angle_beta   90.00
_cell.angle_gamma   90.00
#
_symmetry.space_group_name_H-M   'P 1'
#
loop_
_entity.id
_entity.type
_entity.pdbx_description
1 polymer ?
#
loop_
_entity_poly.entity_id
_entity_poly.type
_entity_poly.pdbx_seq_one_letter_code
_entity_poly.pdbx_strand_id
1 'polypeptide(L)'
;MENWPETAINVTICGLVIVFSALILLVILISLFGKIMETVGKARKKGLASDKEAAAPQPAVSAVPAMPSAGEDEELIAVITAAVSAVYEGSGKSYVVKSVRPARRAGERPVWAAAGLRDNTRTF
;
A
#
# COMPACT_ATOMS: atom_id res chain seq x y z
N MET A 1 -12.49 -51.28 24.80
CA MET A 1 -12.44 -49.83 25.06
C MET A 1 -11.45 -49.24 24.05
N GLU A 2 -11.76 -49.26 22.75
CA GLU A 2 -10.71 -49.31 21.73
C GLU A 2 -10.96 -48.42 20.50
N ASN A 3 -11.18 -47.11 20.69
CA ASN A 3 -11.27 -46.17 19.55
C ASN A 3 -10.77 -44.75 19.87
N TRP A 4 -10.14 -44.53 21.03
CA TRP A 4 -9.67 -43.20 21.48
C TRP A 4 -8.74 -42.46 20.48
N PRO A 5 -7.80 -43.10 19.77
CA PRO A 5 -6.94 -42.37 18.83
C PRO A 5 -7.69 -41.90 17.57
N GLU A 6 -8.68 -42.67 17.10
CA GLU A 6 -9.44 -42.30 15.89
C GLU A 6 -10.34 -41.08 16.12
N THR A 7 -10.95 -40.97 17.30
CA THR A 7 -11.79 -39.81 17.63
C THR A 7 -10.94 -38.55 17.80
N ALA A 8 -9.77 -38.65 18.42
CA ALA A 8 -8.85 -37.52 18.57
C ALA A 8 -8.38 -36.99 17.20
N ILE A 9 -7.98 -37.87 16.29
CA ILE A 9 -7.54 -37.51 14.94
C ILE A 9 -8.69 -36.86 14.15
N ASN A 10 -9.91 -37.42 14.21
CA ASN A 10 -11.05 -36.84 13.52
C ASN A 10 -11.41 -35.44 14.03
N VAL A 11 -11.31 -35.19 15.34
CA VAL A 11 -11.54 -33.85 15.91
C VAL A 11 -10.49 -32.86 15.43
N THR A 12 -9.22 -33.25 15.37
CA THR A 12 -8.14 -32.38 14.86
C THR A 12 -8.32 -32.06 13.37
N ILE A 13 -8.68 -33.05 12.54
CA ILE A 13 -8.95 -32.84 11.12
C ILE A 13 -10.16 -31.93 10.93
N CYS A 14 -11.24 -32.18 11.67
CA CYS A 14 -12.45 -31.36 11.64
C CYS A 14 -12.13 -29.90 12.02
N GLY A 15 -11.34 -29.68 13.08
CA GLY A 15 -10.87 -28.36 13.48
C GLY A 15 -10.02 -27.67 12.39
N LEU A 16 -9.07 -28.39 11.79
CA LEU A 16 -8.24 -27.87 10.70
C LEU A 16 -9.09 -27.44 9.49
N VAL A 17 -10.07 -28.26 9.10
CA VAL A 17 -10.99 -27.97 7.98
C VAL A 17 -11.89 -26.80 8.29
N ILE A 18 -12.44 -26.71 9.52
CA ILE A 18 -13.31 -25.60 9.95
C ILE A 18 -12.54 -24.27 9.91
N VAL A 19 -11.31 -24.24 10.44
CA VAL A 19 -10.48 -23.02 10.44
C VAL A 19 -10.17 -22.59 9.00
N PHE A 20 -9.76 -23.53 8.14
CA PHE A 20 -9.46 -23.22 6.74
C PHE A 20 -10.71 -22.71 6.00
N SER A 21 -11.86 -23.33 6.24
CA SER A 21 -13.14 -22.91 5.66
C SER A 21 -13.57 -21.52 6.15
N ALA A 22 -13.40 -21.21 7.43
CA ALA A 22 -13.71 -19.89 7.99
C ALA A 22 -12.85 -18.79 7.38
N LEU A 23 -11.55 -19.05 7.18
CA LEU A 23 -10.64 -18.11 6.50
C LEU A 23 -11.08 -17.86 5.05
N ILE A 24 -11.40 -18.92 4.31
CA ILE A 24 -11.88 -18.80 2.92
C ILE A 24 -13.18 -17.99 2.87
N LEU A 25 -14.16 -18.31 3.72
CA LEU A 25 -15.43 -17.58 3.77
C LEU A 25 -15.20 -16.08 4.07
N LEU A 26 -14.34 -15.76 5.03
CA LEU A 26 -13.99 -14.37 5.34
C LEU A 26 -13.38 -13.65 4.12
N VAL A 27 -12.44 -14.30 3.42
CA VAL A 27 -11.82 -13.75 2.20
C VAL A 27 -12.84 -13.54 1.10
N ILE A 28 -13.77 -14.48 0.91
CA ILE A 28 -14.86 -14.38 -0.08
C ILE A 28 -15.74 -13.18 0.25
N LEU A 29 -16.19 -13.02 1.49
CA LEU A 29 -17.04 -11.91 1.90
C LEU A 29 -16.36 -10.55 1.65
N ILE A 30 -15.10 -10.41 2.05
CA ILE A 30 -14.30 -9.20 1.78
C ILE A 30 -14.14 -8.97 0.27
N SER A 31 -13.91 -10.04 -0.50
CA SER A 31 -13.78 -9.96 -1.96
C SER A 31 -15.09 -9.56 -2.64
N LEU A 32 -16.25 -9.98 -2.13
CA LEU A 32 -17.55 -9.56 -2.65
C LEU A 32 -17.75 -8.06 -2.44
N PHE A 33 -17.49 -7.55 -1.23
CA PHE A 33 -17.54 -6.10 -0.97
C PHE A 33 -16.53 -5.33 -1.82
N GLY A 34 -15.32 -5.86 -1.99
CA GLY A 34 -14.29 -5.29 -2.86
C GLY A 34 -14.71 -5.25 -4.33
N LYS A 35 -15.26 -6.35 -4.86
CA LYS A 35 -15.77 -6.42 -6.25
C LYS A 35 -16.97 -5.50 -6.46
N ILE A 36 -17.87 -5.38 -5.50
CA ILE A 36 -19.02 -4.46 -5.60
C ILE A 36 -18.50 -3.00 -5.68
N MET A 37 -17.55 -2.61 -4.83
CA MET A 37 -16.92 -1.27 -4.90
C MET A 37 -16.12 -1.06 -6.20
N GLU A 38 -15.44 -2.09 -6.71
CA GLU A 38 -14.71 -2.01 -7.98
C GLU A 38 -15.66 -1.85 -9.18
N THR A 39 -16.81 -2.53 -9.18
CA THR A 39 -17.81 -2.41 -10.27
C THR A 39 -18.45 -1.02 -10.33
N VAL A 40 -18.71 -0.38 -9.18
CA VAL A 40 -19.20 1.00 -9.11
C VAL A 40 -18.10 2.01 -9.49
N GLY A 41 -16.84 1.74 -9.12
CA GLY A 41 -15.68 2.57 -9.50
C GLY A 41 -15.30 2.50 -10.99
N LYS A 42 -15.50 1.33 -11.64
CA LYS A 42 -15.26 1.16 -13.09
C LYS A 42 -16.26 1.91 -13.96
N ALA A 43 -17.49 2.12 -13.50
CA ALA A 43 -18.48 2.95 -14.19
C ALA A 43 -18.05 4.44 -14.24
N ARG A 44 -17.34 4.95 -13.23
CA ARG A 44 -16.81 6.33 -13.24
C ARG A 44 -15.52 6.51 -14.05
N LYS A 45 -14.68 5.48 -14.21
CA LYS A 45 -13.45 5.59 -15.01
C LYS A 45 -13.66 5.52 -16.53
N LYS A 46 -14.85 5.13 -17.02
CA LYS A 46 -15.18 5.20 -18.46
C LYS A 46 -15.85 6.52 -18.88
N GLY A 47 -16.12 7.42 -17.92
CA GLY A 47 -16.79 8.70 -18.18
C GLY A 47 -15.92 9.95 -17.96
N LEU A 48 -14.76 9.86 -17.32
CA LEU A 48 -13.94 11.02 -16.98
C LEU A 48 -12.91 11.36 -18.07
N ALA A 49 -13.37 11.34 -19.33
CA ALA A 49 -12.74 12.04 -20.46
C ALA A 49 -13.64 13.18 -20.98
N SER A 50 -14.73 13.50 -20.28
CA SER A 50 -15.58 14.65 -20.60
C SER A 50 -15.98 15.36 -19.31
N ASP A 51 -16.05 16.68 -19.41
CA ASP A 51 -16.68 17.60 -18.46
C ASP A 51 -15.90 17.97 -17.20
N LYS A 52 -14.91 18.81 -17.46
CA LYS A 52 -14.81 20.19 -16.95
C LYS A 52 -16.08 20.75 -16.26
N GLU A 53 -15.82 21.49 -15.18
CA GLU A 53 -16.62 22.58 -14.57
C GLU A 53 -17.51 22.26 -13.34
N ALA A 54 -17.25 23.07 -12.29
CA ALA A 54 -18.17 23.62 -11.30
C ALA A 54 -18.55 22.86 -10.00
N ALA A 55 -18.05 23.47 -8.91
CA ALA A 55 -18.75 23.87 -7.69
C ALA A 55 -18.72 22.96 -6.43
N ALA A 56 -18.02 23.49 -5.42
CA ALA A 56 -17.96 23.05 -4.02
C ALA A 56 -19.25 23.41 -3.23
N PRO A 57 -19.46 22.85 -2.01
CA PRO A 57 -18.93 23.49 -0.80
C PRO A 57 -18.35 22.51 0.26
N GLN A 58 -17.33 22.96 1.01
CA GLN A 58 -16.69 22.27 2.14
C GLN A 58 -17.47 22.50 3.46
N PRO A 59 -17.29 21.69 4.53
CA PRO A 59 -16.15 21.92 5.46
C PRO A 59 -15.54 20.66 6.13
N ALA A 60 -14.37 20.91 6.75
CA ALA A 60 -13.64 20.10 7.75
C ALA A 60 -12.69 18.99 7.24
N VAL A 61 -11.58 19.49 6.71
CA VAL A 61 -10.29 18.82 6.51
C VAL A 61 -9.75 18.12 7.77
N SER A 62 -9.60 16.80 7.70
CA SER A 62 -8.52 16.11 8.41
C SER A 62 -7.49 15.73 7.36
N ALA A 63 -6.29 16.30 7.51
CA ALA A 63 -5.25 16.36 6.49
C ALA A 63 -4.78 14.96 6.07
N VAL A 64 -5.34 14.46 4.96
CA VAL A 64 -4.64 13.53 4.08
C VAL A 64 -3.43 14.31 3.56
N PRO A 65 -2.19 13.79 3.66
CA PRO A 65 -1.07 14.42 2.99
C PRO A 65 -1.44 14.49 1.51
N ALA A 66 -1.57 15.72 1.00
CA ALA A 66 -1.92 16.00 -0.37
C ALA A 66 -1.07 15.11 -1.28
N MET A 67 -1.74 14.24 -2.02
CA MET A 67 -1.11 13.59 -3.16
C MET A 67 -0.70 14.74 -4.09
N PRO A 68 0.60 14.98 -4.32
CA PRO A 68 1.02 16.05 -5.20
C PRO A 68 0.43 15.80 -6.58
N SER A 69 0.16 16.91 -7.27
CA SER A 69 -0.44 16.93 -8.59
C SER A 69 0.33 15.99 -9.53
N ALA A 70 -0.32 14.89 -9.94
CA ALA A 70 0.30 13.84 -10.73
C ALA A 70 0.92 14.32 -12.06
N GLY A 71 0.60 15.53 -12.52
CA GLY A 71 1.18 16.13 -13.73
C GLY A 71 2.63 16.59 -13.57
N GLU A 72 3.02 17.19 -12.44
CA GLU A 72 4.41 17.63 -12.23
C GLU A 72 5.32 16.46 -11.86
N ASP A 73 4.78 15.47 -11.15
CA ASP A 73 5.52 14.29 -10.73
C ASP A 73 5.91 13.38 -11.91
N GLU A 74 5.08 13.28 -12.96
CA GLU A 74 5.38 12.43 -14.13
C GLU A 74 6.55 12.98 -14.96
N GLU A 75 6.57 14.28 -15.21
CA GLU A 75 7.70 14.96 -15.88
C GLU A 75 8.99 14.82 -15.07
N LEU A 76 8.92 15.03 -13.75
CA LEU A 76 10.07 14.87 -12.85
C LEU A 76 10.57 13.41 -12.83
N ILE A 77 9.66 12.43 -12.76
CA ILE A 77 10.03 11.01 -12.81
C ILE A 77 10.70 10.70 -14.15
N ALA A 78 10.18 11.18 -15.28
CA ALA A 78 10.78 10.96 -16.60
C ALA A 78 12.20 11.54 -16.67
N VAL A 79 12.41 12.78 -16.24
CA VAL A 79 13.73 13.43 -16.21
C VAL A 79 14.70 12.70 -15.29
N ILE A 80 14.27 12.31 -14.08
CA ILE A 80 15.12 11.56 -13.13
C ILE A 80 15.49 10.20 -13.71
N THR A 81 14.53 9.51 -14.33
CA THR A 81 14.76 8.18 -14.91
C THR A 81 15.75 8.26 -16.08
N ALA A 82 15.59 9.26 -16.95
CA ALA A 82 16.51 9.52 -18.05
C ALA A 82 17.92 9.90 -17.56
N ALA A 83 18.02 10.72 -16.51
CA ALA A 83 19.31 11.08 -15.92
C ALA A 83 20.02 9.85 -15.34
N VAL A 84 19.29 8.96 -14.65
CA VAL A 84 19.83 7.70 -14.14
C VAL A 84 20.26 6.81 -15.30
N SER A 85 19.45 6.63 -16.34
CA SER A 85 19.86 5.79 -17.47
C SER A 85 21.14 6.28 -18.13
N ALA A 86 21.31 7.60 -18.30
CA ALA A 86 22.52 8.18 -18.87
C ALA A 86 23.76 8.00 -17.97
N VAL A 87 23.63 8.14 -16.65
CA VAL A 87 24.75 7.94 -15.70
C VAL A 87 25.21 6.48 -15.66
N TYR A 88 24.28 5.54 -15.82
CA TYR A 88 24.57 4.10 -15.78
C TYR A 88 24.75 3.48 -17.17
N GLU A 89 24.77 4.30 -18.23
CA GLU A 89 24.98 3.85 -19.61
C GLU A 89 26.40 3.27 -19.74
N GLY A 90 26.50 1.97 -20.05
CA GLY A 90 27.78 1.24 -20.12
C GLY A 90 28.03 0.23 -19.00
N SER A 91 27.20 0.21 -17.96
CA SER A 91 27.28 -0.81 -16.89
C SER A 91 26.70 -2.19 -17.27
N GLY A 92 26.12 -2.31 -18.48
CA GLY A 92 25.57 -3.56 -19.03
C GLY A 92 24.34 -4.11 -18.28
N LYS A 93 23.76 -3.31 -17.37
CA LYS A 93 22.66 -3.71 -16.49
C LYS A 93 21.45 -2.80 -16.71
N SER A 94 20.26 -3.39 -16.63
CA SER A 94 18.99 -2.64 -16.67
C SER A 94 18.65 -2.16 -15.27
N TYR A 95 18.44 -0.85 -15.11
CA TYR A 95 18.03 -0.22 -13.86
C TYR A 95 16.57 0.24 -13.95
N VAL A 96 15.83 0.04 -12.87
CA VAL A 96 14.43 0.48 -12.75
C VAL A 96 14.28 1.32 -11.49
N VAL A 97 13.63 2.48 -11.60
CA VAL A 97 13.33 3.35 -10.46
C VAL A 97 12.12 2.79 -9.71
N LYS A 98 12.32 2.30 -8.49
CA LYS A 98 11.25 1.69 -7.67
C LYS A 98 10.42 2.73 -6.89
N SER A 99 11.03 3.85 -6.54
CA SER A 99 10.36 4.94 -5.81
C SER A 99 11.16 6.23 -5.95
N VAL A 100 10.46 7.33 -6.18
CA VAL A 100 11.02 8.68 -6.08
C VAL A 100 10.46 9.32 -4.82
N ARG A 101 11.33 9.77 -3.93
CA ARG A 101 10.95 10.49 -2.71
C ARG A 101 11.83 11.72 -2.56
N PRO A 102 11.29 12.84 -2.06
CA PRO A 102 12.11 14.00 -1.78
C PRO A 102 13.22 13.63 -0.81
N ALA A 103 14.44 14.07 -1.11
CA ALA A 103 15.55 13.93 -0.19
C ALA A 103 15.20 14.67 1.11
N ARG A 104 15.39 14.01 2.25
CA ARG A 104 15.24 14.68 3.54
C ARG A 104 16.29 15.77 3.65
N ARG A 105 15.89 16.94 4.15
CA ARG A 105 16.84 18.01 4.42
C ARG A 105 17.86 17.54 5.46
N ALA A 106 19.12 17.92 5.26
CA ALA A 106 20.17 17.59 6.22
C ALA A 106 19.79 18.15 7.61
N GLY A 107 19.70 17.26 8.60
CA GLY A 107 19.26 17.59 9.97
C GLY A 107 17.84 17.13 10.32
N GLU A 108 17.01 16.77 9.34
CA GLU A 108 15.61 16.37 9.56
C GLU A 108 15.50 14.86 9.83
N ARG A 109 15.91 14.45 11.04
CA ARG A 109 15.80 13.06 11.49
C ARG A 109 14.32 12.73 11.74
N PRO A 110 13.84 11.52 11.37
CA PRO A 110 12.48 11.12 11.71
C PRO A 110 12.30 11.15 13.22
N VAL A 111 11.13 11.58 13.69
CA VAL A 111 10.80 11.68 15.12
C VAL A 111 11.11 10.38 15.86
N TRP A 112 10.90 9.23 15.22
CA TRP A 112 11.23 7.91 15.80
C TRP A 112 12.73 7.64 15.91
N ALA A 113 13.53 8.05 14.91
CA ALA A 113 14.99 7.93 15.01
C ALA A 113 15.58 8.91 16.02
N ALA A 114 14.97 10.10 16.18
CA ALA A 114 15.34 11.05 17.21
C ALA A 114 14.96 10.56 18.62
N ALA A 115 13.75 10.01 18.79
CA ALA A 115 13.26 9.44 20.04
C ALA A 115 14.11 8.24 20.48
N GLY A 116 14.37 7.29 19.57
CA GLY A 116 15.21 6.14 19.87
C GLY A 116 16.62 6.54 20.34
N LEU A 117 17.23 7.57 19.73
CA LEU A 117 18.52 8.05 20.23
C LEU A 117 18.40 8.62 21.64
N ARG A 118 17.40 9.47 21.90
CA ARG A 118 17.16 10.08 23.22
C ARG A 118 16.95 9.04 24.32
N ASP A 119 16.21 7.98 24.02
CA ASP A 119 15.90 6.94 25.00
C ASP A 119 17.08 6.00 25.23
N ASN A 120 17.88 5.72 24.20
CA ASN A 120 19.06 4.84 24.29
C ASN A 120 20.31 5.56 24.82
N THR A 121 20.40 6.89 24.72
CA THR A 121 21.57 7.66 25.19
C THR A 121 21.30 8.48 26.43
N ARG A 122 20.12 8.38 27.05
CA ARG A 122 19.98 8.91 28.42
C ARG A 122 20.77 8.01 29.35
N THR A 123 21.58 8.62 30.21
CA THR A 123 22.26 7.89 31.28
C THR A 123 21.24 7.39 32.29
N PHE A 124 21.50 6.23 32.87
CA PHE A 124 20.73 5.70 33.99
C PHE A 124 21.01 6.46 35.29
#